data_AF-A0AAV6YL20-F1
#
_entry.id   AF-A0AAV6YL20-F1
#
_cell.length_a   1.000
_cell.length_b   1.000
_cell.length_c   1.000
_cell.angle_alpha   90.00
_cell.angle_beta   90.00
_cell.angle_gamma   90.00
#
_symmetry.space_group_name_H-M   'P 1'
#
loop_
_entity.id
_entity.type
_entity.pdbx_description
1 polymer ?
#
loop_
_entity_poly.entity_id
_entity_poly.type
_entity_poly.pdbx_seq_one_letter_code
_entity_poly.pdbx_strand_id
1 'polypeptide(L)'
;ELKTKEVKVEPMSPGLLETAEQLLVEDLYNRVKEKIDDRSLFNTPCVMDLQRELLKDHMESPLNEVDEVWPNVFIADKSVAVNKSRLKRLGITHILNAGHNTTVYTGPNFYTGMEIQYLGVEVDDFPDCDISKFFRPAAEFLDEALLTYRG
;
A
#
# COMPACT_ATOMS: atom_id res chain seq x y z
N GLU A 1 -3.57 -17.44 27.50
CA GLU A 1 -3.90 -18.68 26.78
C GLU A 1 -5.35 -18.59 26.29
N LEU A 2 -5.58 -18.58 24.97
CA LEU A 2 -6.94 -18.56 24.42
C LEU A 2 -7.54 -19.96 24.49
N LYS A 3 -8.67 -20.12 25.18
CA LYS A 3 -9.46 -21.36 25.17
C LYS A 3 -10.02 -21.58 23.77
N THR A 4 -9.50 -22.59 23.07
CA THR A 4 -10.12 -23.16 21.87
C THR A 4 -11.49 -23.74 22.25
N LYS A 5 -12.57 -23.13 21.76
CA LYS A 5 -13.87 -23.78 21.76
C LYS A 5 -13.81 -24.93 20.76
N GLU A 6 -13.97 -26.15 21.24
CA GLU A 6 -14.21 -27.30 20.37
C GLU A 6 -15.51 -27.06 19.61
N VAL A 7 -15.40 -26.84 18.29
CA VAL A 7 -16.55 -26.80 17.40
C VAL A 7 -17.04 -28.24 17.28
N LYS A 8 -18.16 -28.52 17.95
CA LYS A 8 -18.85 -29.80 17.82
C LYS A 8 -19.45 -29.86 16.42
N VAL A 9 -18.74 -30.50 15.49
CA VAL A 9 -19.23 -30.75 14.13
C VAL A 9 -20.29 -31.85 14.24
N GLU A 10 -21.55 -31.50 14.04
CA GLU A 10 -22.62 -32.49 13.89
C GLU A 10 -22.33 -33.34 12.64
N PRO A 11 -22.56 -34.67 12.69
CA PRO A 11 -22.37 -35.51 11.51
C PRO A 11 -23.34 -35.03 10.42
N MET A 12 -22.78 -34.48 9.34
CA MET A 12 -23.59 -34.02 8.20
C MET A 12 -24.39 -35.20 7.65
N SER A 13 -25.71 -35.05 7.60
CA SER A 13 -26.60 -36.04 7.01
C SER A 13 -26.21 -36.29 5.54
N PRO A 14 -26.17 -37.54 5.04
CA PRO A 14 -25.78 -37.84 3.66
C PRO A 14 -26.63 -37.14 2.58
N GLY A 15 -27.82 -36.64 2.94
CA GLY A 15 -28.69 -35.85 2.05
C GLY A 15 -28.38 -34.35 1.99
N LEU A 16 -27.34 -33.86 2.69
CA LEU A 16 -26.88 -32.46 2.68
C LEU A 16 -25.53 -32.32 1.96
N LEU A 17 -25.15 -33.29 1.14
CA LEU A 17 -23.99 -33.21 0.27
C LEU A 17 -24.51 -32.91 -1.14
N GLU A 18 -24.45 -31.64 -1.53
CA GLU A 18 -24.73 -31.26 -2.91
C GLU A 18 -23.68 -31.85 -3.84
N THR A 19 -24.11 -32.31 -5.02
CA THR A 19 -23.20 -32.86 -6.02
C THR A 19 -22.27 -31.77 -6.55
N ALA A 20 -21.10 -32.14 -7.06
CA ALA A 20 -20.17 -31.16 -7.66
C ALA A 20 -20.81 -30.38 -8.83
N GLU A 21 -21.83 -30.93 -9.48
CA GLU A 21 -22.64 -30.27 -10.51
C GLU A 21 -23.60 -29.22 -9.92
N GLN A 22 -24.09 -29.40 -8.70
CA GLN A 22 -24.87 -28.37 -7.98
C GLN A 22 -23.98 -27.25 -7.41
N LEU A 23 -22.67 -27.50 -7.27
CA LEU A 23 -21.64 -26.53 -6.88
C LEU A 23 -20.99 -25.85 -8.09
N LEU A 24 -21.72 -25.70 -9.20
CA LEU A 24 -21.28 -24.87 -10.32
C LEU A 24 -20.89 -23.49 -9.77
N VAL A 25 -19.73 -22.97 -10.19
CA VAL A 25 -19.12 -21.74 -9.65
C VAL A 25 -20.10 -20.57 -9.61
N GLU A 26 -21.00 -20.51 -10.59
CA GLU A 26 -22.04 -19.49 -10.71
C GLU A 26 -23.15 -19.65 -9.64
N ASP A 27 -23.57 -20.87 -9.32
CA ASP A 27 -24.57 -21.16 -8.27
C ASP A 27 -24.00 -20.88 -6.88
N LEU A 28 -22.73 -21.25 -6.66
CA LEU A 28 -22.00 -20.91 -5.44
C LEU A 28 -21.83 -19.39 -5.30
N TYR A 29 -21.44 -18.70 -6.38
CA TYR A 29 -21.31 -17.24 -6.39
C TYR A 29 -22.63 -16.56 -6.06
N ASN A 30 -23.75 -16.98 -6.67
CA ASN A 30 -25.06 -16.39 -6.41
C ASN A 30 -25.53 -16.61 -4.97
N ARG A 31 -25.34 -17.82 -4.41
CA ARG A 31 -25.69 -18.13 -3.02
C ARG A 31 -24.82 -17.38 -2.00
N VAL A 32 -23.56 -17.14 -2.32
CA VAL A 32 -22.67 -16.34 -1.48
C VAL A 32 -22.99 -14.86 -1.63
N LYS A 33 -23.29 -14.38 -2.83
CA LYS A 33 -23.69 -13.00 -3.12
C LYS A 33 -24.91 -12.56 -2.31
N GLU A 34 -25.94 -13.40 -2.20
CA GLU A 34 -27.12 -13.10 -1.37
C GLU A 34 -26.81 -13.05 0.15
N LYS A 35 -25.69 -13.65 0.57
CA LYS A 35 -25.22 -13.63 1.96
C LYS A 35 -24.16 -12.56 2.23
N ILE A 36 -23.61 -11.94 1.20
CA ILE A 36 -22.72 -10.80 1.32
C ILE A 36 -23.58 -9.58 1.66
N ASP A 37 -23.37 -9.02 2.84
CA ASP A 37 -23.89 -7.70 3.17
C ASP A 37 -23.05 -6.67 2.42
N ASP A 38 -23.54 -6.14 1.29
CA ASP A 38 -22.85 -5.12 0.47
C ASP A 38 -22.51 -3.84 1.26
N ARG A 39 -23.02 -3.67 2.49
CA ARG A 39 -22.71 -2.54 3.39
C ARG A 39 -21.67 -2.89 4.45
N SER A 40 -21.21 -4.14 4.52
CA SER A 40 -20.18 -4.58 5.47
C SER A 40 -18.84 -3.91 5.16
N LEU A 41 -18.26 -3.26 6.17
CA LEU A 41 -16.91 -2.71 6.13
C LEU A 41 -15.80 -3.77 5.99
N PHE A 42 -16.15 -5.06 6.14
CA PHE A 42 -15.22 -6.19 6.11
C PHE A 42 -15.25 -6.97 4.80
N ASN A 43 -16.07 -6.56 3.82
CA ASN A 43 -16.01 -7.15 2.51
C ASN A 43 -14.71 -6.77 1.81
N THR A 44 -14.19 -7.68 0.97
CA THR A 44 -13.09 -7.34 0.07
C THR A 44 -13.57 -6.25 -0.89
N PRO A 45 -12.99 -5.04 -0.85
CA PRO A 45 -13.43 -3.95 -1.72
C PRO A 45 -13.11 -4.29 -3.18
N CYS A 46 -14.02 -3.95 -4.09
CA CYS A 46 -13.69 -4.01 -5.51
C CYS A 46 -12.88 -2.77 -5.93
N VAL A 47 -12.26 -2.80 -7.12
CA VAL A 47 -11.48 -1.66 -7.64
C VAL A 47 -12.28 -0.36 -7.64
N MET A 48 -13.58 -0.43 -7.97
CA MET A 48 -14.45 0.76 -7.98
C MET A 48 -14.66 1.35 -6.58
N ASP A 49 -14.72 0.51 -5.54
CA ASP A 49 -14.88 0.97 -4.17
C ASP A 49 -13.62 1.69 -3.69
N LEU A 50 -12.44 1.14 -4.02
CA LEU A 50 -11.14 1.78 -3.73
C LEU A 50 -11.00 3.12 -4.46
N GLN A 51 -11.35 3.17 -5.75
CA GLN A 51 -11.32 4.41 -6.54
C GLN A 51 -12.28 5.45 -5.98
N ARG A 52 -13.49 5.04 -5.59
CA ARG A 52 -14.46 5.95 -4.97
C ARG A 52 -13.89 6.50 -3.66
N GLU A 53 -13.29 5.65 -2.82
CA GLU A 53 -12.70 6.09 -1.55
C GLU A 53 -11.58 7.11 -1.76
N LEU A 54 -10.65 6.85 -2.69
CA LEU A 54 -9.55 7.75 -3.01
C LEU A 54 -10.02 9.12 -3.54
N LEU A 55 -11.18 9.18 -4.18
CA LEU A 55 -11.70 10.40 -4.82
C LEU A 55 -12.71 11.18 -3.96
N LYS A 56 -13.27 10.58 -2.90
CA LYS A 56 -14.39 11.15 -2.12
C LYS A 56 -14.12 12.57 -1.60
N ASP A 57 -12.91 12.85 -1.13
CA ASP A 57 -12.53 14.11 -0.49
C ASP A 57 -11.39 14.86 -1.21
N HIS A 58 -10.90 14.34 -2.34
CA HIS A 58 -9.72 14.85 -3.05
C HIS A 58 -10.04 15.15 -4.53
N MET A 59 -10.98 16.07 -4.78
CA MET A 59 -11.23 16.60 -6.13
C MET A 59 -10.09 17.51 -6.64
N GLU A 60 -9.20 17.94 -5.75
CA GLU A 60 -8.05 18.79 -6.07
C GLU A 60 -6.75 18.09 -5.66
N SER A 61 -5.69 18.33 -6.43
CA SER A 61 -4.35 17.86 -6.10
C SER A 61 -3.91 18.41 -4.74
N PRO A 62 -3.16 17.65 -3.92
CA PRO A 62 -2.61 18.17 -2.66
C PRO A 62 -1.92 19.52 -2.89
N LEU A 63 -2.28 20.53 -2.09
CA LEU A 63 -1.71 21.88 -2.21
C LEU A 63 -0.26 21.94 -1.71
N ASN A 64 0.10 21.02 -0.82
CA ASN A 64 1.42 21.00 -0.21
C ASN A 64 2.38 20.16 -1.05
N GLU A 65 3.57 20.70 -1.29
CA GLU A 65 4.64 19.96 -1.97
C GLU A 65 5.24 18.81 -1.12
N VAL A 66 4.88 18.74 0.17
CA VAL A 66 5.29 17.68 1.10
C VAL A 66 4.32 17.62 2.27
N ASP A 67 3.93 16.40 2.63
CA ASP A 67 3.09 16.10 3.79
C ASP A 67 3.69 14.96 4.61
N GLU A 68 3.57 15.04 5.94
CA GLU A 68 3.86 13.95 6.85
C GLU A 68 2.63 13.04 6.93
N VAL A 69 2.72 11.84 6.35
CA VAL A 69 1.58 10.91 6.23
C VAL A 69 1.57 9.84 7.32
N TRP A 70 2.70 9.68 8.00
CA TRP A 70 2.92 8.83 9.17
C TRP A 70 4.08 9.42 9.97
N PRO A 71 4.18 9.21 11.30
CA PRO A 71 5.29 9.75 12.09
C PRO A 71 6.66 9.50 11.44
N ASN A 72 7.34 10.58 11.07
CA ASN A 72 8.63 10.62 10.36
C ASN A 72 8.64 10.02 8.93
N VAL A 73 7.48 9.90 8.29
CA VAL A 73 7.33 9.46 6.89
C VAL A 73 6.65 10.56 6.09
N PHE A 74 7.35 11.03 5.07
CA PHE A 74 6.92 12.14 4.23
C PHE A 74 6.70 11.67 2.79
N ILE A 75 5.59 12.09 2.20
CA ILE A 75 5.38 12.03 0.75
C ILE A 75 5.62 13.43 0.20
N ALA A 76 6.46 13.56 -0.82
CA ALA A 76 6.93 14.84 -1.31
C ALA A 76 7.13 14.86 -2.81
N ASP A 77 6.93 16.05 -3.38
CA ASP A 77 7.19 16.34 -4.78
C ASP A 77 8.68 16.45 -5.10
N LYS A 78 8.98 16.36 -6.40
CA LYS A 78 10.33 16.59 -6.94
C LYS A 78 10.94 17.92 -6.48
N SER A 79 10.14 18.98 -6.33
CA SER A 79 10.62 20.30 -5.91
C SER A 79 11.25 20.26 -4.50
N VAL A 80 10.76 19.38 -3.63
CA VAL A 80 11.30 19.16 -2.28
C VAL A 80 12.55 18.30 -2.34
N ALA A 81 12.55 17.23 -3.13
CA ALA A 81 13.70 16.34 -3.28
C ALA A 81 14.97 17.07 -3.77
N VAL A 82 14.84 18.06 -4.64
CA VAL A 82 15.99 18.86 -5.13
C VAL A 82 16.42 19.98 -4.17
N ASN A 83 15.67 20.24 -3.10
CA ASN A 83 15.95 21.32 -2.15
C ASN A 83 16.64 20.80 -0.87
N LYS A 84 17.97 20.68 -0.94
CA LYS A 84 18.82 20.19 0.16
C LYS A 84 18.60 20.93 1.49
N SER A 85 18.43 22.25 1.45
CA SER A 85 18.21 23.05 2.65
C SER A 85 16.86 22.71 3.31
N ARG A 86 15.83 22.45 2.51
CA ARG A 86 14.52 22.03 3.01
C ARG A 86 14.58 20.62 3.60
N LEU A 87 15.20 19.67 2.91
CA LEU A 87 15.42 18.31 3.42
C LEU A 87 16.16 18.31 4.77
N LYS A 88 17.20 19.14 4.91
CA LYS A 88 17.93 19.29 6.17
C LYS A 88 17.06 19.85 7.30
N ARG A 89 16.21 20.84 7.02
CA ARG A 89 15.28 21.39 8.03
C ARG A 89 14.20 20.40 8.46
N LEU A 90 13.77 19.53 7.54
CA LEU A 90 12.83 18.45 7.82
C LEU A 90 13.49 17.26 8.53
N GLY A 91 14.82 17.25 8.68
CA GLY A 91 15.53 16.15 9.33
C GLY A 91 15.55 14.85 8.51
N ILE A 92 15.45 14.95 7.19
CA ILE A 92 15.42 13.77 6.31
C ILE A 92 16.77 13.06 6.31
N THR A 93 16.76 11.77 6.65
CA THR A 93 17.94 10.88 6.68
C THR A 93 17.91 9.83 5.57
N HIS A 94 16.73 9.51 5.05
CA HIS A 94 16.53 8.48 4.02
C HIS A 94 15.65 9.04 2.91
N ILE A 95 15.98 8.72 1.65
CA ILE A 95 15.17 9.08 0.49
C ILE A 95 14.89 7.83 -0.34
N LEU A 96 13.60 7.50 -0.49
CA LEU A 96 13.12 6.57 -1.49
C LEU A 96 12.59 7.39 -2.68
N ASN A 97 13.26 7.31 -3.82
CA ASN A 97 12.84 7.96 -5.05
C ASN A 97 12.05 6.97 -5.92
N ALA A 98 10.72 7.11 -5.94
CA ALA A 98 9.80 6.26 -6.70
C ALA A 98 9.76 6.55 -8.21
N GLY A 99 10.50 7.56 -8.70
CA GLY A 99 10.62 7.91 -10.11
C GLY A 99 12.08 8.06 -10.53
N HIS A 100 12.95 7.20 -9.99
CA HIS A 100 14.39 7.27 -10.26
C HIS A 100 14.65 7.03 -11.75
N ASN A 101 15.42 7.94 -12.36
CA ASN A 101 15.76 7.92 -13.79
C ASN A 101 14.56 8.01 -14.77
N THR A 102 13.34 8.21 -14.27
CA THR A 102 12.12 8.40 -15.07
C THR A 102 11.64 9.85 -14.99
N THR A 103 11.16 10.28 -13.83
CA THR A 103 10.61 11.64 -13.61
C THR A 103 11.49 12.49 -12.69
N VAL A 104 12.26 11.85 -11.80
CA VAL A 104 13.12 12.48 -10.79
C VAL A 104 14.57 12.02 -10.94
N TYR A 105 15.33 12.81 -11.70
CA TYR A 105 16.76 12.58 -11.99
C TYR A 105 17.70 13.02 -10.85
N THR A 106 17.47 12.49 -9.65
CA THR A 106 18.45 12.53 -8.56
C THR A 106 19.05 11.15 -8.33
N GLY A 107 20.16 11.08 -7.60
CA GLY A 107 20.77 9.83 -7.16
C GLY A 107 21.61 10.05 -5.90
N PRO A 108 22.26 9.01 -5.35
CA PRO A 108 23.03 9.13 -4.11
C PRO A 108 24.05 10.29 -4.14
N ASN A 109 24.75 10.46 -5.26
CA ASN A 109 25.74 11.52 -5.46
C ASN A 109 25.13 12.93 -5.38
N PHE A 110 23.86 13.10 -5.76
CA PHE A 110 23.18 14.39 -5.62
C PHE A 110 23.15 14.83 -4.16
N TYR A 111 23.01 13.91 -3.21
CA TYR A 111 22.90 14.19 -1.77
C TYR A 111 24.24 14.13 -1.01
N THR A 112 25.37 14.11 -1.73
CA THR A 112 26.72 14.13 -1.12
C THR A 112 26.83 15.25 -0.07
N GLY A 113 27.32 14.89 1.12
CA GLY A 113 27.50 15.80 2.26
C GLY A 113 26.28 15.94 3.19
N MET A 114 25.19 15.20 2.96
CA MET A 114 23.98 15.23 3.81
C MET A 114 23.74 13.95 4.63
N GLU A 115 24.62 12.95 4.54
CA GLU A 115 24.45 11.64 5.21
C GLU A 115 23.12 10.95 4.88
N ILE A 116 22.60 11.18 3.67
CA ILE A 116 21.34 10.58 3.21
C ILE A 116 21.60 9.17 2.67
N GLN A 117 20.85 8.20 3.19
CA GLN A 117 20.69 6.89 2.55
C GLN A 117 19.66 6.99 1.43
N TYR A 118 19.93 6.34 0.30
CA TYR A 118 19.13 6.51 -0.91
C TYR A 118 18.73 5.18 -1.53
N LEU A 119 17.43 5.02 -1.79
CA LEU A 119 16.86 3.94 -2.58
C LEU A 119 16.19 4.54 -3.83
N GLY A 120 16.66 4.16 -5.02
CA GLY A 120 16.03 4.53 -6.29
C GLY A 120 15.19 3.37 -6.82
N VAL A 121 13.93 3.64 -7.13
CA VAL A 121 13.04 2.71 -7.83
C VAL A 121 12.82 3.24 -9.24
N GLU A 122 13.31 2.48 -10.23
CA GLU A 122 13.10 2.77 -11.65
C GLU A 122 11.75 2.19 -12.07
N VAL A 123 10.72 3.02 -12.02
CA VAL A 123 9.38 2.68 -12.50
C VAL A 123 8.71 3.90 -13.12
N ASP A 124 7.95 3.64 -14.17
CA ASP A 124 7.13 4.64 -14.83
C ASP A 124 5.72 4.64 -14.23
N ASP A 125 5.09 5.82 -14.20
CA ASP A 125 3.73 6.00 -13.71
C ASP A 125 2.71 5.61 -14.81
N PHE A 126 2.66 4.32 -15.12
CA PHE A 126 1.68 3.75 -16.04
C PHE A 126 0.94 2.57 -15.38
N PRO A 127 -0.37 2.37 -15.68
CA PRO A 127 -1.16 1.29 -15.09
C PRO A 127 -0.60 -0.12 -15.34
N ASP A 128 0.11 -0.32 -16.46
CA ASP A 128 0.67 -1.61 -16.87
C ASP A 128 2.03 -1.91 -16.24
N CYS A 129 2.64 -0.94 -15.53
CA CYS A 129 3.93 -1.13 -14.88
C CYS A 129 3.77 -1.92 -13.57
N ASP A 130 4.45 -3.07 -13.48
CA ASP A 130 4.46 -3.87 -12.25
C ASP A 130 5.35 -3.24 -11.17
N ILE A 131 4.73 -2.48 -10.27
CA ILE A 131 5.35 -1.91 -9.08
C ILE A 131 5.47 -2.92 -7.92
N SER A 132 4.76 -4.05 -7.97
CA SER A 132 4.62 -4.96 -6.83
C SER A 132 5.94 -5.59 -6.42
N LYS A 133 6.84 -5.80 -7.40
CA LYS A 133 8.22 -6.28 -7.19
C LYS A 133 9.04 -5.39 -6.25
N PHE A 134 8.67 -4.12 -6.08
CA PHE A 134 9.37 -3.16 -5.22
C PHE A 134 8.77 -3.02 -3.83
N PHE A 135 7.58 -3.57 -3.56
CA PHE A 135 6.90 -3.39 -2.28
C PHE A 135 7.73 -3.87 -1.09
N ARG A 136 8.30 -5.08 -1.20
CA ARG A 136 9.10 -5.64 -0.11
C ARG A 136 10.43 -4.88 0.09
N PRO A 137 11.26 -4.64 -0.94
CA PRO A 137 12.47 -3.83 -0.78
C PRO A 137 12.21 -2.42 -0.25
N ALA A 138 11.13 -1.76 -0.70
CA ALA A 138 10.74 -0.43 -0.22
C ALA A 138 10.32 -0.46 1.26
N ALA A 139 9.53 -1.45 1.66
CA ALA A 139 9.09 -1.61 3.04
C ALA A 139 10.27 -1.88 3.99
N GLU A 140 11.22 -2.74 3.59
CA GLU A 140 12.43 -3.02 4.37
C GLU A 140 13.31 -1.77 4.53
N PHE A 141 13.43 -0.95 3.48
CA PHE A 141 14.14 0.33 3.54
C PHE A 141 13.47 1.33 4.50
N LEU A 142 12.13 1.41 4.50
CA LEU A 142 11.39 2.25 5.43
C LEU A 142 11.52 1.77 6.89
N ASP A 143 11.49 0.45 7.12
CA ASP A 143 11.64 -0.14 8.45
C ASP A 143 13.04 0.16 9.02
N GLU A 144 14.10 -0.03 8.23
CA GLU A 144 15.47 0.34 8.61
C GLU A 144 15.59 1.84 8.93
N ALA A 145 14.99 2.69 8.10
CA ALA A 145 15.02 4.14 8.30
C ALA A 145 14.38 4.56 9.64
N LEU A 146 13.24 3.96 9.97
CA LEU A 146 12.50 4.27 11.20
C LEU A 146 13.17 3.70 12.45
N LEU A 147 13.89 2.59 12.35
CA LEU A 147 14.68 2.02 13.46
C LEU A 147 15.97 2.80 13.73
N THR A 148 16.55 3.42 12.70
CA THR A 148 17.80 4.18 12.80
C THR A 148 17.59 5.66 13.10
N TYR A 149 16.35 6.15 13.01
CA TYR A 149 15.99 7.52 13.38
C TYR A 149 16.30 7.77 14.87
N ARG A 150 17.29 8.64 15.10
CA ARG A 150 17.57 9.21 16.41
C ARG A 150 17.03 10.64 16.38
N GLY A 151 15.91 10.86 17.06
CA GLY A 151 15.31 12.18 17.21
C GLY A 151 16.27 13.22 17.75
#